data_AF-A0A1B6MV46-F1
#
_entry.id   AF-A0A1B6MV46-F1
#
_cell.length_a   1.000
_cell.length_b   1.000
_cell.length_c   1.000
_cell.angle_alpha   90.00
_cell.angle_beta   90.00
_cell.angle_gamma   90.00
#
_symmetry.space_group_name_H-M   'P 1'
#
loop_
_entity.id
_entity.type
_entity.pdbx_description
1 polymer ?
#
loop_
_entity_poly.entity_id
_entity_poly.type
_entity_poly.pdbx_seq_one_letter_code
_entity_poly.pdbx_strand_id
1 'polypeptide(L)'
;FTPETSSGQSEESQLVLYSLVLYIMEHSPQELPPEVQSHLLQLVISTSSNRQIVLYQALMQGLSRLILAGVTGVWEAATRLAMDRLSQSDPAVSLVALKLLLICMYSGEYSKMRGEEDIVDPEQMVATIEKTSALFDRVKKGSPLEVECVCAVLPYLLADFFPASEVLTKAIGEFLSPHQPHHRPLSAVIFQVLSQACREDQLPLLQAWLVMSLHIFTQNLPVAMATWCLSCFFISASTNPWLRAVFPHVQSRMGKCTYEDRKLLCIAASDFYRQLTDIQQKETFVKTFKEAASMPRSPFADVTASL
;
A
#
# COMPACT_ATOMS: atom_id res chain seq x y z
N PHE A 1 0.36 38.55 -13.23
CA PHE A 1 0.62 37.47 -14.20
C PHE A 1 -0.71 36.91 -14.66
N THR A 2 -1.21 37.37 -15.81
CA THR A 2 -2.43 36.83 -16.42
C THR A 2 -2.11 35.48 -17.08
N PRO A 3 -2.98 34.47 -16.95
CA PRO A 3 -2.79 33.18 -17.60
C PRO A 3 -3.37 33.25 -19.02
N GLU A 4 -2.79 34.08 -19.88
CA GLU A 4 -2.97 33.90 -21.31
C GLU A 4 -1.92 32.90 -21.76
N THR A 5 -2.39 31.74 -22.22
CA THR A 5 -1.59 30.74 -22.91
C THR A 5 -0.83 31.43 -24.05
N SER A 6 0.43 31.77 -23.81
CA SER A 6 1.36 32.22 -24.82
C SER A 6 1.67 31.03 -25.72
N SER A 7 0.89 30.89 -26.79
CA SER A 7 0.97 29.88 -27.85
C SER A 7 2.26 29.97 -28.70
N GLY A 8 3.38 30.38 -28.09
CA GLY A 8 4.67 30.55 -28.75
C GLY A 8 5.88 30.56 -27.81
N GLN A 9 5.76 30.26 -26.52
CA GLN A 9 6.93 30.04 -25.66
C GLN A 9 7.42 28.61 -25.80
N SER A 10 8.73 28.43 -26.03
CA SER A 10 9.37 27.12 -26.02
C SER A 10 9.17 26.46 -24.65
N GLU A 11 8.86 25.17 -24.63
CA GLU A 11 8.74 24.37 -23.39
C GLU A 11 10.01 24.50 -22.52
N GLU A 12 11.18 24.62 -23.15
CA GLU A 12 12.45 24.89 -22.49
C GLU A 12 12.46 26.23 -21.74
N SER A 13 11.92 27.29 -22.35
CA SER A 13 11.84 28.60 -21.70
C SER A 13 10.93 28.57 -20.48
N GLN A 14 9.84 27.80 -20.53
CA GLN A 14 8.96 27.60 -19.38
C GLN A 14 9.66 26.83 -18.27
N LEU A 15 10.37 25.74 -18.60
CA LEU A 15 11.14 24.96 -17.63
C LEU A 15 12.19 25.81 -16.91
N VAL A 16 12.94 26.63 -17.64
CA VAL A 16 13.95 27.54 -17.05
C VAL A 16 13.30 28.56 -16.13
N LEU A 17 12.20 29.19 -16.57
CA LEU A 17 11.46 30.17 -15.78
C LEU A 17 10.98 29.58 -14.46
N TYR A 18 10.28 28.44 -14.50
CA TYR A 18 9.73 27.83 -13.29
C TYR A 18 10.81 27.23 -12.40
N SER A 19 11.92 26.76 -12.96
CA SER A 19 13.09 26.35 -12.17
C SER A 19 13.66 27.53 -11.37
N LEU A 20 13.76 28.71 -11.98
CA LEU A 20 14.20 29.92 -11.30
C LEU A 20 13.21 30.35 -10.21
N VAL A 21 11.91 30.33 -10.48
CA VAL A 21 10.87 30.65 -9.49
C VAL A 21 10.97 29.71 -8.28
N LEU A 22 11.07 28.40 -8.51
CA LEU A 22 11.23 27.40 -7.45
C LEU A 22 12.52 27.62 -6.64
N TYR A 23 13.62 27.97 -7.31
CA TYR A 23 14.88 28.28 -6.65
C TYR A 23 14.77 29.52 -5.73
N ILE A 24 14.10 30.58 -6.20
CA ILE A 24 13.87 31.78 -5.39
C ILE A 24 12.92 31.46 -4.22
N MET A 25 11.89 30.64 -4.42
CA MET A 25 11.02 30.19 -3.33
C MET A 25 11.79 29.42 -2.23
N GLU A 26 12.79 28.62 -2.61
CA GLU A 26 13.61 27.88 -1.65
C GLU A 26 14.54 28.79 -0.84
N HIS A 27 15.18 29.78 -1.47
CA HIS A 27 16.27 30.55 -0.84
C HIS A 27 15.88 31.97 -0.40
N SER A 28 14.94 32.61 -1.09
CA SER A 28 14.50 33.99 -0.86
C SER A 28 12.98 34.16 -1.04
N PRO A 29 12.14 33.44 -0.27
CA PRO A 29 10.67 33.49 -0.43
C PRO A 29 10.08 34.89 -0.27
N GLN A 30 10.72 35.78 0.49
CA GLN A 30 10.32 37.17 0.70
C GLN A 30 10.40 38.05 -0.56
N GLU A 31 11.17 37.64 -1.57
CA GLU A 31 11.29 38.39 -2.84
C GLU A 31 10.13 38.11 -3.80
N LEU A 32 9.33 37.08 -3.52
CA LEU A 32 8.22 36.67 -4.37
C LEU A 32 6.89 37.18 -3.84
N PRO A 33 5.97 37.59 -4.74
CA PRO A 33 4.60 37.88 -4.35
C PRO A 33 3.92 36.66 -3.70
N PRO A 34 3.02 36.87 -2.72
CA PRO A 34 2.34 35.77 -2.03
C PRO A 34 1.47 34.93 -2.97
N GLU A 35 1.05 35.47 -4.13
CA GLU A 35 0.25 34.72 -5.10
C GLU A 35 1.07 33.71 -5.92
N VAL A 36 2.40 33.73 -5.85
CA VAL A 36 3.23 32.83 -6.68
C VAL A 36 2.94 31.37 -6.37
N GLN A 37 2.74 31.03 -5.09
CA GLN A 37 2.41 29.67 -4.69
C GLN A 37 1.08 29.21 -5.31
N SER A 38 0.03 30.02 -5.22
CA SER A 38 -1.28 29.65 -5.79
C SER A 38 -1.23 29.52 -7.31
N HIS A 39 -0.48 30.39 -7.99
CA HIS A 39 -0.24 30.28 -9.43
C HIS A 39 0.51 29.00 -9.82
N LEU A 40 1.53 28.60 -9.06
CA LEU A 40 2.24 27.35 -9.32
C LEU A 40 1.33 26.12 -9.17
N LEU A 41 0.47 26.10 -8.16
CA LEU A 41 -0.49 25.00 -7.98
C LEU A 41 -1.50 24.95 -9.14
N GLN A 42 -2.01 26.11 -9.58
CA GLN A 42 -2.90 26.19 -10.75
C GLN A 42 -2.21 25.77 -12.03
N LEU A 43 -0.92 26.08 -12.17
CA LEU A 43 -0.11 25.65 -13.30
C LEU A 43 0.11 24.12 -13.30
N VAL A 44 0.35 23.51 -12.15
CA VAL A 44 0.43 22.03 -12.07
C VAL A 44 -0.90 21.41 -12.52
N ILE A 45 -2.02 21.98 -12.11
CA ILE A 45 -3.34 21.53 -12.53
C ILE A 45 -3.50 21.68 -14.05
N SER A 46 -3.19 22.84 -14.63
CA SER A 46 -3.35 23.09 -16.06
C SER A 46 -2.41 22.24 -16.93
N THR A 47 -1.16 22.07 -16.53
CA THR A 47 -0.16 21.26 -17.25
C THR A 47 -0.54 19.78 -17.25
N SER A 48 -1.11 19.27 -16.15
CA SER A 48 -1.66 17.91 -16.08
C SER A 48 -2.84 17.72 -17.04
N SER A 49 -3.80 18.65 -17.08
CA SER A 49 -4.97 18.58 -17.97
C SER A 49 -4.62 18.74 -19.45
N ASN A 50 -3.62 19.58 -19.75
CA ASN A 50 -3.16 19.85 -21.11
C ASN A 50 -2.12 18.83 -21.62
N ARG A 51 -1.83 17.76 -20.85
CA ARG A 51 -0.85 16.72 -21.18
C ARG A 51 0.57 17.24 -21.44
N GLN A 52 0.96 18.33 -20.79
CA GLN A 52 2.34 18.84 -20.80
C GLN A 52 3.15 18.10 -19.73
N ILE A 53 3.40 16.81 -19.98
CA ILE A 53 3.91 15.89 -18.94
C ILE A 53 5.31 16.26 -18.44
N VAL A 54 6.19 16.76 -19.32
CA VAL A 54 7.55 17.17 -18.93
C VAL A 54 7.51 18.36 -17.97
N LEU A 55 6.73 19.38 -18.31
CA LEU A 55 6.54 20.55 -17.45
C LEU A 55 5.83 20.17 -16.14
N TYR A 56 4.79 19.35 -16.20
CA TYR A 56 4.11 18.82 -15.01
C TYR A 56 5.08 18.09 -14.07
N GLN A 57 5.92 17.20 -14.60
CA GLN A 57 6.93 16.47 -13.82
C GLN A 57 7.95 17.40 -13.18
N ALA A 58 8.43 18.40 -13.92
CA ALA A 58 9.38 19.39 -13.41
C ALA A 58 8.78 20.21 -12.24
N LEU A 59 7.53 20.65 -12.39
CA LEU A 59 6.82 21.40 -11.33
C LEU A 59 6.58 20.53 -10.09
N MET A 60 6.13 19.28 -10.28
CA MET A 60 5.93 18.32 -9.18
C MET A 60 7.25 18.00 -8.45
N GLN A 61 8.36 17.89 -9.18
CA GLN A 61 9.69 17.72 -8.60
C GLN A 61 10.14 18.98 -7.83
N GLY A 62 9.82 20.17 -8.34
CA GLY A 62 10.01 21.43 -7.66
C GLY A 62 9.28 21.51 -6.32
N LEU A 63 7.98 21.20 -6.32
CA LEU A 63 7.18 21.14 -5.09
C LEU A 63 7.77 20.13 -4.09
N SER A 64 8.18 18.97 -4.57
CA SER A 64 8.86 17.96 -3.75
C SER A 64 10.10 18.52 -3.06
N ARG A 65 10.92 19.29 -3.79
CA ARG A 65 12.13 19.94 -3.26
C ARG A 65 11.79 21.00 -2.21
N LEU A 66 10.81 21.85 -2.46
CA LEU A 66 10.38 22.88 -1.51
C LEU A 66 9.91 22.29 -0.17
N ILE A 67 9.19 21.16 -0.23
CA ILE A 67 8.75 20.44 0.97
C ILE A 67 9.95 19.89 1.74
N LEU A 68 10.89 19.23 1.05
CA LEU A 68 12.11 18.70 1.67
C LEU A 68 13.01 19.79 2.24
N ALA A 69 13.01 20.98 1.64
CA ALA A 69 13.73 22.15 2.13
C ALA A 69 13.03 22.86 3.30
N GLY A 70 11.81 22.45 3.67
CA GLY A 70 11.08 23.01 4.81
C GLY A 70 10.45 24.38 4.54
N VAL A 71 10.17 24.73 3.28
CA VAL A 71 9.53 26.02 2.95
C VAL A 71 8.10 26.07 3.51
N THR A 72 7.83 27.07 4.35
CA THR A 72 6.57 27.21 5.08
C THR A 72 5.38 27.45 4.14
N GLY A 73 4.21 26.91 4.49
CA GLY A 73 2.95 27.14 3.76
C GLY A 73 2.77 26.29 2.49
N VAL A 74 3.82 25.62 1.99
CA VAL A 74 3.75 24.78 0.78
C VAL A 74 3.13 23.41 1.05
N TRP A 75 3.41 22.83 2.22
CA TRP A 75 3.11 21.43 2.53
C TRP A 75 1.61 21.06 2.45
N GLU A 76 0.72 21.82 3.08
CA GLU A 76 -0.72 21.50 3.10
C GLU A 76 -1.35 21.58 1.70
N ALA A 77 -0.96 22.61 0.93
CA ALA A 77 -1.48 22.81 -0.41
C ALA A 77 -0.94 21.75 -1.38
N ALA A 78 0.34 21.38 -1.26
CA ALA A 78 0.93 20.30 -2.02
C ALA A 78 0.35 18.93 -1.67
N THR A 79 0.03 18.67 -0.40
CA THR A 79 -0.63 17.42 0.04
C THR A 79 -2.02 17.29 -0.57
N ARG A 80 -2.83 18.36 -0.54
CA ARG A 80 -4.15 18.37 -1.18
C ARG A 80 -4.05 18.18 -2.70
N LEU A 81 -3.10 18.86 -3.33
CA LEU A 81 -2.83 18.71 -4.77
C LEU A 81 -2.41 17.27 -5.11
N ALA A 82 -1.54 16.64 -4.31
CA ALA A 82 -1.10 15.27 -4.51
C ALA A 82 -2.27 14.28 -4.41
N MET A 83 -3.16 14.45 -3.42
CA MET A 83 -4.36 13.63 -3.27
C MET A 83 -5.32 13.76 -4.47
N ASP A 84 -5.56 14.99 -4.91
CA ASP A 84 -6.38 15.28 -6.08
C ASP A 84 -5.76 14.69 -7.36
N ARG A 85 -4.47 14.89 -7.61
CA ARG A 85 -3.77 14.32 -8.78
C ARG A 85 -3.64 12.81 -8.74
N LEU A 86 -3.48 12.21 -7.56
CA LEU A 86 -3.53 10.75 -7.38
C LEU A 86 -4.90 10.17 -7.75
N SER A 87 -5.98 10.97 -7.72
CA SER A 87 -7.31 10.52 -8.14
C SER A 87 -7.54 10.46 -9.65
N GLN A 88 -6.61 11.00 -10.44
CA GLN A 88 -6.70 10.98 -11.89
C GLN A 88 -6.40 9.59 -12.44
N SER A 89 -7.01 9.26 -13.59
CA SER A 89 -6.87 7.94 -14.23
C SER A 89 -5.61 7.79 -15.08
N ASP A 90 -4.92 8.88 -15.40
CA ASP A 90 -3.70 8.86 -16.21
C ASP A 90 -2.48 8.46 -15.34
N PRO A 91 -1.83 7.31 -15.62
CA PRO A 91 -0.65 6.87 -14.89
C PRO A 91 0.50 7.87 -14.90
N ALA A 92 0.63 8.67 -15.97
CA ALA A 92 1.68 9.69 -16.07
C ALA A 92 1.48 10.83 -15.06
N VAL A 93 0.25 11.03 -14.60
CA VAL A 93 -0.13 12.03 -13.59
C VAL A 93 -0.13 11.40 -12.19
N SER A 94 -0.84 10.28 -12.03
CA SER A 94 -1.05 9.65 -10.72
C SER A 94 0.24 9.12 -10.08
N LEU A 95 1.18 8.57 -10.86
CA LEU A 95 2.46 8.06 -10.34
C LEU A 95 3.38 9.17 -9.84
N VAL A 96 3.37 10.33 -10.52
CA VAL A 96 4.12 11.50 -10.08
C VAL A 96 3.47 12.09 -8.82
N ALA A 97 2.14 12.08 -8.75
CA ALA A 97 1.40 12.47 -7.56
C ALA A 97 1.65 11.54 -6.36
N LEU A 98 1.76 10.22 -6.58
CA LEU A 98 2.14 9.25 -5.57
C LEU A 98 3.48 9.62 -4.92
N LYS A 99 4.50 9.96 -5.74
CA LYS A 99 5.81 10.40 -5.22
C LYS A 99 5.69 11.64 -4.34
N LEU A 100 4.96 12.67 -4.78
CA LEU A 100 4.76 13.88 -3.99
C LEU A 100 4.01 13.58 -2.68
N LEU A 101 2.97 12.75 -2.73
CA LEU A 101 2.20 12.36 -1.55
C LEU A 101 3.09 11.67 -0.51
N LEU A 102 3.94 10.73 -0.93
CA LEU A 102 4.90 10.07 -0.04
C LEU A 102 5.83 11.09 0.62
N ILE A 103 6.38 12.04 -0.15
CA ILE A 103 7.24 13.11 0.40
C ILE A 103 6.47 13.94 1.43
N CYS A 104 5.21 14.32 1.15
CA CYS A 104 4.38 15.03 2.11
C CYS A 104 4.22 14.23 3.43
N MET A 105 3.90 12.94 3.33
CA MET A 105 3.71 12.08 4.51
C MET A 105 5.00 11.97 5.33
N TYR A 106 6.15 11.72 4.69
CA TYR A 106 7.42 11.54 5.39
C TYR A 106 8.07 12.85 5.89
N SER A 107 7.80 14.00 5.27
CA SER A 107 8.35 15.29 5.73
C SER A 107 7.51 15.93 6.84
N GLY A 108 6.18 15.81 6.78
CA GLY A 108 5.27 16.48 7.71
C GLY A 108 4.78 15.60 8.86
N GLU A 109 4.32 14.38 8.56
CA GLU A 109 3.61 13.54 9.53
C GLU A 109 4.53 12.57 10.24
N TYR A 110 5.48 11.95 9.52
CA TYR A 110 6.40 10.98 10.10
C TYR A 110 7.29 11.58 11.19
N SER A 111 7.79 12.80 10.98
CA SER A 111 8.62 13.53 11.96
C SER A 111 7.86 13.84 13.25
N LYS A 112 6.55 14.11 13.16
CA LYS A 112 5.69 14.38 14.31
C LYS A 112 5.23 13.11 15.02
N MET A 113 4.94 12.04 14.28
CA MET A 113 4.51 10.75 14.86
C MET A 113 5.63 10.02 15.62
N ARG A 114 6.89 10.29 15.30
CA ARG A 114 8.05 9.69 15.98
C ARG A 114 8.70 10.62 17.01
N GLY A 115 8.19 11.86 17.15
CA GLY A 115 8.74 12.87 18.05
C GLY A 115 8.13 12.78 19.46
N GLU A 116 9.01 12.57 20.45
CA GLU A 116 8.99 12.78 21.93
C GLU A 116 7.72 12.83 22.79
N GLU A 117 6.50 12.77 22.26
CA GLU A 117 5.28 12.64 23.07
C GLU A 117 4.49 11.41 22.58
N ASP A 118 4.30 10.41 23.44
CA ASP A 118 3.55 9.16 23.21
C ASP A 118 2.05 9.37 22.84
N ILE A 119 1.65 10.60 22.51
CA ILE A 119 0.29 10.98 22.18
C ILE A 119 0.26 11.41 20.71
N VAL A 120 -0.07 10.45 19.83
CA VAL A 120 -0.40 10.76 18.44
C VAL A 120 -1.67 11.62 18.41
N ASP A 121 -1.59 12.81 17.82
CA ASP A 121 -2.74 13.67 17.60
C ASP A 121 -3.81 12.92 16.77
N PRO A 122 -5.04 12.75 17.30
CA PRO A 122 -6.13 12.08 16.58
C PRO A 122 -6.40 12.69 15.20
N GLU A 123 -6.25 14.00 15.03
CA GLU A 123 -6.45 14.66 13.73
C GLU A 123 -5.38 14.22 12.71
N GLN A 124 -4.13 14.09 13.17
CA GLN A 124 -3.03 13.61 12.35
C GLN A 124 -3.20 12.13 11.97
N MET A 125 -3.70 11.30 12.90
CA MET A 125 -4.01 9.91 12.60
C MET A 125 -5.11 9.80 11.54
N VAL A 126 -6.18 10.60 11.66
CA VAL A 126 -7.26 10.64 10.65
C VAL A 126 -6.72 11.04 9.27
N ALA A 127 -5.87 12.06 9.20
CA ALA A 127 -5.24 12.46 7.93
C ALA A 127 -4.37 11.35 7.33
N THR A 128 -3.62 10.63 8.17
CA THR A 128 -2.78 9.50 7.75
C THR A 128 -3.64 8.34 7.23
N ILE A 129 -4.76 8.04 7.91
CA ILE A 129 -5.74 7.05 7.49
C ILE A 129 -6.34 7.42 6.14
N GLU A 130 -6.75 8.67 5.94
CA GLU A 130 -7.33 9.16 4.69
C GLU A 130 -6.38 8.95 3.50
N LYS A 131 -5.12 9.38 3.64
CA LYS A 131 -4.09 9.22 2.59
C LYS A 131 -3.81 7.76 2.29
N THR A 132 -3.66 6.94 3.33
CA THR A 132 -3.43 5.49 3.16
C THR A 132 -4.62 4.81 2.49
N SER A 133 -5.85 5.21 2.83
CA SER A 133 -7.05 4.69 2.19
C SER A 133 -7.14 5.10 0.71
N ALA A 134 -6.68 6.31 0.35
CA ALA A 134 -6.58 6.71 -1.06
C ALA A 134 -5.61 5.83 -1.86
N LEU A 135 -4.53 5.33 -1.24
CA LEU A 135 -3.63 4.35 -1.87
C LEU A 135 -4.33 3.00 -2.10
N PHE A 136 -5.07 2.49 -1.12
CA PHE A 136 -5.88 1.27 -1.31
C PHE A 136 -6.97 1.44 -2.38
N ASP A 137 -7.59 2.62 -2.46
CA ASP A 137 -8.52 2.95 -3.54
C ASP A 137 -7.84 3.00 -4.92
N ARG A 138 -6.55 3.35 -4.96
CA ARG A 138 -5.74 3.20 -6.19
C ARG A 138 -5.45 1.76 -6.51
N VAL A 139 -5.18 0.91 -5.51
CA VAL A 139 -5.07 -0.53 -5.75
C VAL A 139 -6.34 -1.09 -6.39
N LYS A 140 -7.53 -0.62 -5.99
CA LYS A 140 -8.82 -1.10 -6.55
C LYS A 140 -9.12 -0.60 -7.97
N LYS A 141 -8.64 0.58 -8.35
CA LYS A 141 -9.09 1.29 -9.58
C LYS A 141 -7.98 1.57 -10.60
N GLY A 142 -6.72 1.43 -10.21
CA GLY A 142 -5.56 1.82 -11.02
C GLY A 142 -5.25 0.83 -12.14
N SER A 143 -4.45 1.28 -13.11
CA SER A 143 -3.88 0.40 -14.12
C SER A 143 -2.85 -0.58 -13.50
N PRO A 144 -2.53 -1.71 -14.16
CA PRO A 144 -1.62 -2.71 -13.58
C PRO A 144 -0.27 -2.14 -13.11
N LEU A 145 0.33 -1.21 -13.87
CA LEU A 145 1.60 -0.56 -13.52
C LEU A 145 1.45 0.32 -12.26
N GLU A 146 0.38 1.10 -12.17
CA GLU A 146 0.09 1.92 -10.99
C GLU A 146 -0.09 1.06 -9.75
N VAL A 147 -0.85 -0.02 -9.88
CA VAL A 147 -1.10 -0.95 -8.78
C VAL A 147 0.20 -1.59 -8.31
N GLU A 148 1.08 -1.99 -9.22
CA GLU A 148 2.41 -2.51 -8.87
C GLU A 148 3.24 -1.48 -8.09
N CYS A 149 3.30 -0.23 -8.55
CA CYS A 149 4.01 0.84 -7.85
C CYS A 149 3.43 1.12 -6.45
N VAL A 150 2.10 1.21 -6.33
CA VAL A 150 1.42 1.46 -5.05
C VAL A 150 1.64 0.28 -4.10
N CYS A 151 1.48 -0.96 -4.57
CA CYS A 151 1.74 -2.16 -3.75
C CYS A 151 3.22 -2.31 -3.37
N ALA A 152 4.17 -1.76 -4.13
CA ALA A 152 5.58 -1.78 -3.77
C ALA A 152 5.90 -0.87 -2.57
N VAL A 153 5.17 0.23 -2.39
CA VAL A 153 5.42 1.21 -1.30
C VAL A 153 4.53 1.00 -0.08
N LEU A 154 3.33 0.43 -0.27
CA LEU A 154 2.34 0.22 0.79
C LEU A 154 2.88 -0.49 2.04
N PRO A 155 3.66 -1.59 1.96
CA PRO A 155 4.13 -2.29 3.15
C PRO A 155 4.99 -1.42 4.07
N TYR A 156 5.86 -0.60 3.49
CA TYR A 156 6.71 0.33 4.24
C TYR A 156 5.87 1.41 4.91
N LEU A 157 4.96 2.01 4.14
CA LEU A 157 4.07 3.04 4.67
C LEU A 157 3.16 2.52 5.78
N LEU A 158 2.67 1.28 5.68
CA LEU A 158 1.87 0.68 6.73
C LEU A 158 2.70 0.43 8.00
N ALA A 159 3.91 -0.12 7.85
CA ALA A 159 4.80 -0.38 8.98
C ALA A 159 5.29 0.91 9.68
N ASP A 160 5.52 1.97 8.92
CA ASP A 160 6.06 3.22 9.43
C ASP A 160 5.01 4.10 10.15
N PHE A 161 3.73 4.01 9.77
CA PHE A 161 2.68 4.93 10.24
C PHE A 161 1.62 4.28 11.14
N PHE A 162 1.54 2.94 11.22
CA PHE A 162 0.46 2.26 11.95
C PHE A 162 1.00 1.18 12.87
N PRO A 163 0.33 0.93 14.01
CA PRO A 163 0.63 -0.23 14.84
C PRO A 163 0.29 -1.52 14.09
N ALA A 164 1.02 -2.60 14.38
CA ALA A 164 0.89 -3.85 13.64
C ALA A 164 -0.52 -4.48 13.65
N SER A 165 -1.27 -4.32 14.73
CA SER A 165 -2.67 -4.78 14.84
C SER A 165 -3.57 -4.12 13.78
N GLU A 166 -3.40 -2.82 13.55
CA GLU A 166 -4.13 -2.05 12.55
C GLU A 166 -3.66 -2.40 11.14
N VAL A 167 -2.35 -2.56 10.95
CA VAL A 167 -1.78 -2.96 9.66
C VAL A 167 -2.36 -4.29 9.21
N LEU A 168 -2.37 -5.31 10.08
CA LEU A 168 -2.92 -6.62 9.78
C LEU A 168 -4.42 -6.52 9.44
N THR A 169 -5.19 -5.81 10.26
CA THR A 169 -6.63 -5.66 10.06
C THR A 169 -6.93 -4.96 8.73
N LYS A 170 -6.22 -3.87 8.43
CA LYS A 170 -6.43 -3.07 7.22
C LYS A 170 -5.97 -3.79 5.96
N ALA A 171 -4.73 -4.29 5.93
CA ALA A 171 -4.17 -4.94 4.76
C ALA A 171 -4.95 -6.21 4.39
N ILE A 172 -5.37 -7.00 5.38
CA ILE A 172 -6.12 -8.22 5.13
C ILE A 172 -7.59 -7.91 4.81
N GLY A 173 -8.21 -6.92 5.47
CA GLY A 173 -9.54 -6.45 5.12
C GLY A 173 -9.63 -5.97 3.66
N GLU A 174 -8.61 -5.26 3.19
CA GLU A 174 -8.49 -4.81 1.80
C GLU A 174 -8.23 -5.95 0.81
N PHE A 175 -7.48 -6.97 1.22
CA PHE A 175 -7.26 -8.19 0.43
C PHE A 175 -8.55 -9.02 0.26
N LEU A 176 -9.37 -9.09 1.31
CA LEU A 176 -10.63 -9.85 1.37
C LEU A 176 -11.84 -9.06 0.88
N SER A 177 -11.66 -7.79 0.49
CA SER A 177 -12.76 -6.94 0.04
C SER A 177 -13.48 -7.57 -1.18
N PRO A 178 -14.83 -7.62 -1.22
CA PRO A 178 -15.60 -8.29 -2.28
C PRO A 178 -15.33 -7.79 -3.71
N HIS A 179 -14.80 -6.58 -3.84
CA HIS A 179 -14.53 -5.93 -5.13
C HIS A 179 -13.04 -5.73 -5.40
N GLN A 180 -12.16 -6.43 -4.69
CA GLN A 180 -10.72 -6.32 -4.89
C GLN A 180 -10.29 -7.02 -6.20
N PRO A 181 -9.85 -6.29 -7.26
CA PRO A 181 -9.45 -6.94 -8.51
C PRO A 181 -8.01 -7.46 -8.46
N HIS A 182 -7.17 -6.90 -7.58
CA HIS A 182 -5.72 -7.05 -7.64
C HIS A 182 -5.16 -7.86 -6.46
N HIS A 183 -5.72 -9.06 -6.24
CA HIS A 183 -5.26 -9.95 -5.16
C HIS A 183 -3.78 -10.35 -5.29
N ARG A 184 -3.27 -10.53 -6.51
CA ARG A 184 -1.87 -10.94 -6.72
C ARG A 184 -0.88 -9.89 -6.21
N PRO A 185 -0.90 -8.61 -6.63
CA PRO A 185 -0.05 -7.57 -6.02
C PRO A 185 -0.25 -7.45 -4.50
N LEU A 186 -1.50 -7.47 -4.01
CA LEU A 186 -1.76 -7.39 -2.58
C LEU A 186 -1.20 -8.56 -1.77
N SER A 187 -1.13 -9.77 -2.34
CA SER A 187 -0.50 -10.89 -1.63
C SER A 187 0.98 -10.61 -1.34
N ALA A 188 1.71 -9.87 -2.18
CA ALA A 188 3.07 -9.43 -1.86
C ALA A 188 3.11 -8.39 -0.74
N VAL A 189 2.10 -7.50 -0.67
CA VAL A 189 1.93 -6.57 0.44
C VAL A 189 1.75 -7.35 1.75
N ILE A 190 0.84 -8.33 1.76
CA ILE A 190 0.63 -9.23 2.90
C ILE A 190 1.92 -9.95 3.27
N PHE A 191 2.65 -10.50 2.30
CA PHE A 191 3.92 -11.18 2.57
C PHE A 191 4.93 -10.28 3.27
N GLN A 192 5.07 -9.02 2.84
CA GLN A 192 6.00 -8.06 3.44
C GLN A 192 5.56 -7.61 4.84
N VAL A 193 4.26 -7.29 5.02
CA VAL A 193 3.69 -6.94 6.33
C VAL A 193 3.88 -8.06 7.34
N LEU A 194 3.56 -9.30 6.96
CA LEU A 194 3.73 -10.46 7.84
C LEU A 194 5.20 -10.77 8.08
N SER A 195 6.09 -10.53 7.11
CA SER A 195 7.54 -10.62 7.31
C SER A 195 8.01 -9.67 8.42
N GLN A 196 7.48 -8.45 8.44
CA GLN A 196 7.82 -7.46 9.45
C GLN A 196 7.28 -7.85 10.82
N ALA A 197 6.02 -8.28 10.91
CA ALA A 197 5.42 -8.76 12.15
C ALA A 197 6.20 -9.95 12.77
N CYS A 198 6.75 -10.84 11.93
CA CYS A 198 7.61 -11.93 12.39
C CYS A 198 8.95 -11.44 12.98
N ARG A 199 9.48 -10.29 12.52
CA ARG A 199 10.74 -9.71 13.02
C ARG A 199 10.54 -8.93 14.32
N GLU A 200 9.36 -8.36 14.52
CA GLU A 200 9.01 -7.53 15.68
C GLU A 200 8.37 -8.31 16.85
N ASP A 201 8.49 -9.64 16.86
CA ASP A 201 7.90 -10.54 17.87
C ASP A 201 6.36 -10.43 18.02
N GLN A 202 5.67 -10.01 16.96
CA GLN A 202 4.21 -9.90 16.91
C GLN A 202 3.55 -11.15 16.29
N LEU A 203 4.31 -12.23 16.14
CA LEU A 203 3.84 -13.50 15.57
C LEU A 203 2.60 -14.05 16.29
N PRO A 204 2.47 -14.01 17.64
CA PRO A 204 1.27 -14.49 18.33
C PRO A 204 -0.01 -13.75 17.94
N LEU A 205 0.09 -12.42 17.78
CA LEU A 205 -1.03 -11.58 17.35
C LEU A 205 -1.48 -11.95 15.93
N LEU A 206 -0.51 -12.12 15.03
CA LEU A 206 -0.75 -12.56 13.66
C LEU A 206 -1.42 -13.94 13.62
N GLN A 207 -0.91 -14.90 14.40
CA GLN A 207 -1.43 -16.26 14.47
C GLN A 207 -2.88 -16.27 14.95
N ALA A 208 -3.18 -15.54 16.02
CA ALA A 208 -4.53 -15.40 16.54
C ALA A 208 -5.50 -14.87 15.47
N TRP A 209 -5.09 -13.79 14.79
CA TRP A 209 -5.88 -13.18 13.73
C TRP A 209 -6.13 -14.16 12.57
N LEU A 210 -5.08 -14.86 12.11
CA LEU A 210 -5.20 -15.77 10.98
C LEU A 210 -6.12 -16.95 11.32
N VAL A 211 -6.01 -17.52 12.52
CA VAL A 211 -6.91 -18.59 12.98
C VAL A 211 -8.35 -18.12 13.04
N MET A 212 -8.61 -16.93 13.58
CA MET A 212 -9.95 -16.36 13.69
C MET A 212 -10.60 -16.06 12.33
N SER A 213 -9.80 -15.79 11.30
CA SER A 213 -10.26 -15.46 9.94
C SER A 213 -10.34 -16.65 8.97
N LEU A 214 -9.90 -17.85 9.37
CA LEU A 214 -9.90 -19.03 8.48
C LEU A 214 -11.24 -19.33 7.83
N HIS A 215 -12.33 -19.15 8.58
CA HIS A 215 -13.70 -19.38 8.10
C HIS A 215 -14.04 -18.50 6.88
N ILE A 216 -13.47 -17.29 6.80
CA ILE A 216 -13.68 -16.37 5.67
C ILE A 216 -13.14 -17.00 4.39
N PHE A 217 -11.97 -17.63 4.44
CA PHE A 217 -11.36 -18.27 3.27
C PHE A 217 -12.07 -19.57 2.90
N THR A 218 -12.42 -20.39 3.89
CA THR A 218 -12.94 -21.74 3.64
C THR A 218 -14.40 -21.76 3.23
N GLN A 219 -15.20 -20.77 3.65
CA GLN A 219 -16.64 -20.73 3.41
C GLN A 219 -17.04 -19.74 2.30
N ASN A 220 -16.31 -18.62 2.14
CA ASN A 220 -16.75 -17.53 1.26
C ASN A 220 -16.00 -17.46 -0.08
N LEU A 221 -14.97 -18.27 -0.29
CA LEU A 221 -14.15 -18.24 -1.51
C LEU A 221 -14.26 -19.55 -2.31
N PRO A 222 -14.17 -19.49 -3.65
CA PRO A 222 -14.00 -20.69 -4.48
C PRO A 222 -12.77 -21.48 -4.04
N VAL A 223 -12.86 -22.81 -4.05
CA VAL A 223 -11.83 -23.74 -3.53
C VAL A 223 -10.41 -23.42 -4.02
N ALA A 224 -10.25 -23.12 -5.31
CA ALA A 224 -8.93 -22.82 -5.87
C ALA A 224 -8.36 -21.48 -5.36
N MET A 225 -9.22 -20.47 -5.21
CA MET A 225 -8.83 -19.18 -4.66
C MET A 225 -8.54 -19.31 -3.16
N ALA A 226 -9.37 -20.05 -2.40
CA ALA A 226 -9.14 -20.33 -1.00
C ALA A 226 -7.80 -21.05 -0.77
N THR A 227 -7.49 -22.07 -1.58
CA THR A 227 -6.23 -22.81 -1.54
C THR A 227 -5.03 -21.88 -1.77
N TRP A 228 -5.12 -21.01 -2.78
CA TRP A 228 -4.08 -20.04 -3.09
C TRP A 228 -3.91 -19.00 -1.97
N CYS A 229 -5.00 -18.40 -1.49
CA CYS A 229 -4.98 -17.43 -0.39
C CYS A 229 -4.36 -18.04 0.87
N LEU A 230 -4.87 -19.17 1.33
CA LEU A 230 -4.37 -19.82 2.55
C LEU A 230 -2.89 -20.20 2.41
N SER A 231 -2.45 -20.68 1.23
CA SER A 231 -1.03 -20.94 0.97
C SER A 231 -0.20 -19.67 1.09
N CYS A 232 -0.63 -18.56 0.46
CA CYS A 232 0.04 -17.27 0.57
C CYS A 232 0.14 -16.80 2.03
N PHE A 233 -0.94 -16.90 2.81
CA PHE A 233 -0.98 -16.46 4.21
C PHE A 233 -0.10 -17.32 5.13
N PHE A 234 -0.21 -18.65 5.06
CA PHE A 234 0.59 -19.54 5.90
C PHE A 234 2.08 -19.45 5.59
N ILE A 235 2.45 -19.35 4.30
CA ILE A 235 3.85 -19.11 3.90
C ILE A 235 4.33 -17.75 4.41
N SER A 236 3.50 -16.71 4.32
CA SER A 236 3.83 -15.37 4.80
C SER A 236 4.01 -15.31 6.32
N ALA A 237 3.29 -16.14 7.08
CA ALA A 237 3.36 -16.24 8.53
C ALA A 237 4.42 -17.24 9.06
N SER A 238 5.09 -17.97 8.16
CA SER A 238 6.06 -19.00 8.56
C SER A 238 7.38 -18.40 9.00
N THR A 239 7.98 -18.94 10.06
CA THR A 239 9.37 -18.66 10.46
C THR A 239 10.41 -19.45 9.64
N ASN A 240 9.99 -20.40 8.80
CA ASN A 240 10.88 -21.23 7.99
C ASN A 240 11.32 -20.49 6.70
N PRO A 241 12.60 -20.09 6.55
CA PRO A 241 13.06 -19.30 5.41
C PRO A 241 12.91 -20.03 4.07
N TRP A 242 13.02 -21.37 4.05
CA TRP A 242 12.88 -22.16 2.82
C TRP A 242 11.45 -22.20 2.32
N LEU A 243 10.50 -22.33 3.24
CA LEU A 243 9.08 -22.28 2.89
C LEU A 243 8.71 -20.87 2.37
N ARG A 244 9.19 -19.82 3.03
CA ARG A 244 9.03 -18.42 2.59
C ARG A 244 9.59 -18.16 1.20
N ALA A 245 10.73 -18.77 0.86
CA ALA A 245 11.36 -18.61 -0.46
C ALA A 245 10.49 -19.13 -1.61
N VAL A 246 9.53 -20.01 -1.35
CA VAL A 246 8.57 -20.52 -2.36
C VAL A 246 7.48 -19.49 -2.69
N PHE A 247 7.31 -18.43 -1.90
CA PHE A 247 6.22 -17.47 -2.05
C PHE A 247 6.04 -16.92 -3.48
N PRO A 248 7.07 -16.47 -4.22
CA PRO A 248 6.90 -15.98 -5.59
C PRO A 248 6.30 -17.03 -6.54
N HIS A 249 6.63 -18.30 -6.34
CA HIS A 249 6.05 -19.40 -7.10
C HIS A 249 4.54 -19.52 -6.80
N VAL A 250 4.14 -19.50 -5.53
CA VAL A 250 2.72 -19.57 -5.12
C VAL A 250 1.94 -18.38 -5.66
N GLN A 251 2.48 -17.18 -5.51
CA GLN A 251 1.88 -15.95 -6.00
C GLN A 251 1.59 -16.00 -7.51
N SER A 252 2.47 -16.65 -8.29
CA SER A 252 2.30 -16.80 -9.75
C SER A 252 1.15 -17.75 -10.16
N ARG A 253 0.66 -18.57 -9.23
CA ARG A 253 -0.30 -19.65 -9.47
C ARG A 253 -1.71 -19.31 -8.96
N MET A 254 -2.05 -18.02 -8.91
CA MET A 254 -3.38 -17.56 -8.53
C MET A 254 -4.49 -18.30 -9.31
N GLY A 255 -5.48 -18.80 -8.57
CA GLY A 255 -6.62 -19.53 -9.12
C GLY A 255 -6.35 -20.98 -9.55
N LYS A 256 -5.13 -21.50 -9.40
CA LYS A 256 -4.81 -22.91 -9.67
C LYS A 256 -5.00 -23.76 -8.41
N CYS A 257 -5.45 -25.00 -8.60
CA CYS A 257 -5.68 -25.97 -7.53
C CYS A 257 -5.30 -27.39 -7.99
N THR A 258 -4.10 -27.52 -8.54
CA THR A 258 -3.53 -28.81 -8.95
C THR A 258 -3.09 -29.63 -7.74
N TYR A 259 -2.60 -30.85 -7.96
CA TYR A 259 -2.10 -31.69 -6.88
C TYR A 259 -0.96 -31.01 -6.10
N GLU A 260 -0.05 -30.37 -6.80
CA GLU A 260 1.10 -29.66 -6.27
C GLU A 260 0.67 -28.47 -5.40
N ASP A 261 -0.34 -27.71 -5.84
CA ASP A 261 -0.88 -26.57 -5.10
C ASP A 261 -1.51 -27.04 -3.77
N ARG A 262 -2.26 -28.16 -3.79
CA ARG A 262 -2.85 -28.75 -2.59
C ARG A 262 -1.79 -29.28 -1.63
N LYS A 263 -0.74 -29.92 -2.15
CA LYS A 263 0.38 -30.38 -1.32
C LYS A 263 1.12 -29.23 -0.67
N LEU A 264 1.32 -28.14 -1.39
CA LEU A 264 1.95 -26.95 -0.83
C LEU A 264 1.10 -26.31 0.26
N LEU A 265 -0.23 -26.24 0.08
CA LEU A 265 -1.15 -25.84 1.14
C LEU A 265 -0.98 -26.71 2.38
N CYS A 266 -0.94 -28.04 2.23
CA CYS A 266 -0.77 -28.96 3.36
C CYS A 266 0.55 -28.70 4.09
N ILE A 267 1.67 -28.59 3.36
CA ILE A 267 2.98 -28.30 3.94
C ILE A 267 2.96 -26.98 4.73
N ALA A 268 2.41 -25.92 4.13
CA ALA A 268 2.35 -24.61 4.77
C ALA A 268 1.41 -24.59 5.98
N ALA A 269 0.27 -25.27 5.89
CA ALA A 269 -0.70 -25.39 6.98
C ALA A 269 -0.12 -26.20 8.17
N SER A 270 0.55 -27.33 7.91
CA SER A 270 1.20 -28.12 8.95
C SER A 270 2.35 -27.35 9.63
N ASP A 271 3.14 -26.60 8.85
CA ASP A 271 4.20 -25.74 9.38
C ASP A 271 3.64 -24.64 10.29
N PHE A 272 2.57 -23.96 9.86
CA PHE A 272 1.85 -22.97 10.66
C PHE A 272 1.25 -23.58 11.94
N TYR A 273 0.56 -24.72 11.83
CA TYR A 273 -0.05 -25.41 12.96
C TYR A 273 0.97 -25.82 14.04
N ARG A 274 2.16 -26.26 13.63
CA ARG A 274 3.25 -26.60 14.57
C ARG A 274 3.78 -25.39 15.32
N GLN A 275 3.74 -24.21 14.70
CA GLN A 275 4.17 -22.94 15.30
C GLN A 275 3.13 -22.32 16.23
N LEU A 276 1.87 -22.79 16.22
CA LEU A 276 0.87 -22.38 17.19
C LEU A 276 1.27 -22.88 18.60
N THR A 277 1.29 -21.99 19.57
CA THR A 277 1.55 -22.31 20.99
C THR A 277 0.26 -22.44 21.79
N ASP A 278 -0.79 -21.71 21.41
CA ASP A 278 -2.09 -21.72 22.06
C ASP A 278 -2.94 -22.95 21.64
N ILE A 279 -3.39 -23.71 22.64
CA ILE A 279 -4.22 -24.91 22.46
C ILE A 279 -5.58 -24.56 21.87
N GLN A 280 -6.22 -23.47 22.30
CA GLN A 280 -7.52 -23.05 21.79
C GLN A 280 -7.44 -22.67 20.32
N GLN A 281 -6.34 -22.03 19.91
CA GLN A 281 -6.07 -21.73 18.50
C GLN A 281 -5.89 -23.01 17.68
N LYS A 282 -5.17 -24.01 18.21
CA LYS A 282 -5.03 -25.33 17.56
C LYS A 282 -6.36 -26.03 17.37
N GLU A 283 -7.21 -26.05 18.40
CA GLU A 283 -8.54 -26.65 18.33
C GLU A 283 -9.42 -25.93 17.31
N THR A 284 -9.41 -24.59 17.33
CA THR A 284 -10.15 -23.76 16.37
C THR A 284 -9.69 -24.02 14.94
N PHE A 285 -8.37 -24.05 14.70
CA PHE A 285 -7.78 -24.37 13.40
C PHE A 285 -8.29 -25.71 12.85
N VAL A 286 -8.17 -26.77 13.65
CA VAL A 286 -8.61 -28.12 13.26
C VAL A 286 -10.11 -28.17 13.02
N LYS A 287 -10.91 -27.52 13.89
CA LYS A 287 -12.37 -27.45 13.75
C LYS A 287 -12.77 -26.79 12.44
N THR A 288 -12.21 -25.62 12.11
CA THR A 288 -12.55 -24.89 10.88
C THR A 288 -12.24 -25.69 9.61
N PHE A 289 -11.09 -26.37 9.55
CA PHE A 289 -10.76 -27.21 8.39
C PHE A 289 -11.61 -28.49 8.33
N LYS A 290 -11.98 -29.10 9.46
CA LYS A 290 -12.91 -30.24 9.50
C LYS A 290 -14.29 -29.87 8.98
N GLU A 291 -14.81 -28.71 9.39
CA GLU A 291 -16.08 -28.18 8.89
C GLU A 291 -16.01 -27.93 7.37
N ALA A 292 -14.92 -27.35 6.88
CA ALA A 292 -14.70 -27.11 5.45
C ALA A 292 -14.47 -28.39 4.62
N ALA A 293 -14.00 -29.46 5.25
CA ALA A 293 -13.77 -30.76 4.62
C ALA A 293 -15.06 -31.58 4.42
N SER A 294 -16.18 -31.16 5.03
CA SER A 294 -17.49 -31.82 4.86
C SER A 294 -18.03 -31.76 3.43
N MET A 295 -17.51 -30.85 2.60
CA MET A 295 -17.82 -30.80 1.17
C MET A 295 -17.09 -31.92 0.39
N PRO A 296 -17.79 -32.69 -0.48
CA PRO A 296 -17.17 -33.76 -1.25
C PRO A 296 -16.01 -33.26 -2.12
N ARG A 297 -14.86 -33.96 -2.09
CA ARG A 297 -13.61 -33.62 -2.82
C ARG A 297 -12.95 -32.29 -2.41
N SER A 298 -13.23 -31.81 -1.21
CA SER A 298 -12.59 -30.60 -0.65
C SER A 298 -11.09 -30.84 -0.39
N PRO A 299 -10.19 -29.95 -0.84
CA PRO A 299 -8.75 -30.04 -0.53
C PRO A 299 -8.44 -29.83 0.96
N PHE A 300 -9.42 -29.34 1.72
CA PHE A 300 -9.29 -29.10 3.17
C PHE A 300 -9.25 -30.41 3.98
N ALA A 301 -9.73 -31.53 3.41
CA ALA A 301 -9.55 -32.85 4.01
C ALA A 301 -8.07 -33.29 4.02
N ASP A 302 -7.31 -32.94 2.97
CA ASP A 302 -5.88 -33.26 2.90
C ASP A 302 -5.09 -32.47 3.96
N VAL A 303 -5.52 -31.25 4.27
CA VAL A 303 -4.94 -30.42 5.33
C VAL A 303 -5.09 -31.13 6.67
N THR A 304 -6.30 -31.54 7.06
CA THR A 304 -6.52 -32.20 8.35
C THR A 304 -5.82 -33.55 8.47
N ALA A 305 -5.66 -34.28 7.38
CA ALA A 305 -4.89 -35.52 7.33
C ALA A 305 -3.37 -35.31 7.45
N SER A 306 -2.88 -34.08 7.23
CA SER A 306 -1.45 -33.73 7.24
C SER A 306 -0.94 -33.07 8.52
N LEU A 307 -1.84 -32.73 9.45
CA LEU A 307 -1.50 -32.16 10.75
C LEU A 307 -0.96 -33.24 11.70
#